data_AF-A0A0D6LBC9-F1
#
_entry.id   AF-A0A0D6LBC9-F1
#
_cell.length_a   1.000
_cell.length_b   1.000
_cell.length_c   1.000
_cell.angle_alpha   90.00
_cell.angle_beta   90.00
_cell.angle_gamma   90.00
#
_symmetry.space_group_name_H-M   'P 1'
#
loop_
_entity.id
_entity.type
_entity.pdbx_description
1 polymer ?
#
loop_
_entity_poly.entity_id
_entity_poly.type
_entity_poly.pdbx_seq_one_letter_code
_entity_poly.pdbx_strand_id
1 'polypeptide(L)'
;MCLVELCAGVSQYRQLFVSDHFFAPREYLSQHIEHKFVDLILAMAVDPVCPDRYLEVVLRRASAGHMLWSEHLQAMISSGEGIEFAPEQYTDPRELRCLAQIIGPYGVKYLAERLTWHVASQIGELNKIVLANRDVLHTARTNFDCNERMKEVMQVLSHEPKEKKVRIRTVFPVLLHRLPFLTSSFANLYNSMDDNGKSVNPDEHYQMSCLLLVAIAISLPKLATVESATYKPSLRASLNNTHCIPLAVNTMAGALFHHHGRGDIHLRMKEFLALASSSVLRAAQEMDGRQDTTNNQSALYIMLEQLVNKCRWLSMDVLEACFPYNLVRTAYQHCYQQEADTFQ
;
A
#
# COMPACT_ATOMS: atom_id res chain seq x y z
N MET A 1 -25.19 23.22 40.07
CA MET A 1 -26.07 24.38 40.39
C MET A 1 -25.62 25.66 39.68
N CYS A 2 -24.36 26.10 39.81
CA CYS A 2 -23.88 27.37 39.23
C CYS A 2 -24.12 27.55 37.71
N LEU A 3 -23.92 26.52 36.88
CA LEU A 3 -24.15 26.62 35.42
C LEU A 3 -25.63 26.86 35.08
N VAL A 4 -26.56 26.24 35.81
CA VAL A 4 -28.00 26.35 35.56
C VAL A 4 -28.48 27.76 35.91
N GLU A 5 -27.99 28.33 37.01
CA GLU A 5 -28.32 29.70 37.44
C GLU A 5 -27.74 30.74 36.48
N LEU A 6 -26.50 30.55 36.02
CA LEU A 6 -25.87 31.44 35.02
C LEU A 6 -26.59 31.37 33.67
N CYS A 7 -26.92 30.16 33.18
CA CYS A 7 -27.67 29.99 31.94
C CYS A 7 -29.08 30.57 32.02
N ALA A 8 -29.74 30.50 33.20
CA ALA A 8 -31.02 31.14 33.44
C ALA A 8 -30.91 32.68 33.37
N GLY A 9 -29.88 33.27 33.98
CA GLY A 9 -29.61 34.71 33.93
C GLY A 9 -29.30 35.22 32.51
N VAL A 10 -28.44 34.51 31.76
CA VAL A 10 -28.11 34.86 30.36
C VAL A 10 -29.31 34.66 29.42
N SER A 11 -30.22 33.75 29.75
CA SER A 11 -31.40 33.45 28.93
C SER A 11 -32.60 34.35 29.23
N GLN A 12 -32.56 35.15 30.29
CA GLN A 12 -33.68 35.96 30.79
C GLN A 12 -34.10 37.06 29.81
N TYR A 13 -33.15 37.63 29.07
CA TYR A 13 -33.42 38.68 28.08
C TYR A 13 -32.85 38.29 26.72
N ARG A 14 -33.66 38.46 25.66
CA ARG A 14 -33.24 38.16 24.29
C ARG A 14 -32.29 39.22 23.74
N GLN A 15 -32.60 40.50 23.99
CA GLN A 15 -31.80 41.67 23.62
C GLN A 15 -31.95 42.74 24.70
N LEU A 16 -30.88 43.48 24.98
CA LEU A 16 -30.83 44.62 25.90
C LEU A 16 -30.46 45.86 25.07
N PHE A 17 -31.19 46.96 25.25
CA PHE A 17 -30.91 48.22 24.58
C PHE A 17 -30.26 49.18 25.55
N VAL A 18 -29.02 49.60 25.28
CA VAL A 18 -28.25 50.52 26.14
C VAL A 18 -27.57 51.58 25.28
N SER A 19 -27.89 52.85 25.53
CA SER A 19 -27.30 54.02 24.86
C SER A 19 -27.11 53.83 23.34
N ASP A 20 -28.23 53.54 22.66
CA ASP A 20 -28.34 53.33 21.21
C ASP A 20 -27.75 52.02 20.64
N HIS A 21 -27.35 51.08 21.49
CA HIS A 21 -26.80 49.79 21.09
C HIS A 21 -27.65 48.61 21.56
N PHE A 22 -27.79 47.60 20.71
CA PHE A 22 -28.44 46.33 21.05
C PHE A 22 -27.39 45.30 21.49
N PHE A 23 -27.58 44.72 22.66
CA PHE A 23 -26.75 43.65 23.21
C PHE A 23 -27.54 42.35 23.27
N ALA A 24 -27.01 41.26 22.74
CA ALA A 24 -27.63 39.94 22.79
C ALA A 24 -26.77 38.99 23.64
N PRO A 25 -27.02 38.85 24.96
CA PRO A 25 -26.19 38.05 25.88
C PRO A 25 -25.98 36.60 25.45
N ARG A 26 -26.97 36.00 24.76
CA ARG A 26 -26.89 34.64 24.22
C ARG A 26 -25.84 34.49 23.12
N GLU A 27 -25.65 35.51 22.29
CA GLU A 27 -24.66 35.47 21.21
C GLU A 27 -23.23 35.47 21.76
N TYR A 28 -22.98 36.26 22.81
CA TYR A 28 -21.69 36.25 23.53
C TYR A 28 -21.38 34.88 24.15
N LEU A 29 -22.37 34.23 24.77
CA LEU A 29 -22.18 32.89 25.32
C LEU A 29 -21.92 31.85 24.21
N SER A 30 -22.66 31.92 23.09
CA SER A 30 -22.45 31.03 21.94
C SER A 30 -21.04 31.17 21.39
N GLN A 31 -20.58 32.39 21.15
CA GLN A 31 -19.23 32.67 20.64
C GLN A 31 -18.14 32.16 21.59
N HIS A 32 -18.30 32.35 22.90
CA HIS A 32 -17.34 31.83 23.88
C HIS A 32 -17.34 30.30 23.96
N ILE A 33 -18.49 29.65 23.85
CA ILE A 33 -18.59 28.19 23.81
C ILE A 33 -17.93 27.67 22.53
N GLU A 34 -18.21 28.26 21.37
CA GLU A 34 -17.60 27.88 20.09
C GLU A 34 -16.08 28.01 20.14
N HIS A 35 -15.56 29.14 20.61
CA HIS A 35 -14.11 29.36 20.74
C HIS A 35 -13.48 28.34 21.70
N LYS A 36 -14.10 28.12 22.86
CA LYS A 36 -13.56 27.20 23.86
C LYS A 36 -13.66 25.74 23.41
N PHE A 37 -14.70 25.39 22.66
CA PHE A 37 -14.87 24.05 22.09
C PHE A 37 -13.80 23.78 21.03
N VAL A 38 -13.52 24.75 20.15
CA VAL A 38 -12.42 24.66 19.17
C VAL A 38 -11.07 24.52 19.87
N ASP A 39 -10.80 25.31 20.91
CA ASP A 39 -9.57 25.22 21.70
C ASP A 39 -9.40 23.86 22.39
N LEU A 40 -10.49 23.32 22.97
CA LEU A 40 -10.46 22.02 23.63
C LEU A 40 -10.27 20.88 22.63
N ILE A 41 -10.92 20.95 21.46
CA ILE A 41 -10.70 19.98 20.38
C ILE A 41 -9.26 20.05 19.89
N LEU A 42 -8.72 21.25 19.67
CA LEU A 42 -7.33 21.44 19.26
C LEU A 42 -6.36 20.93 20.34
N ALA A 43 -6.59 21.24 21.61
CA ALA A 43 -5.75 20.75 22.70
C ALA A 43 -5.77 19.22 22.80
N MET A 44 -6.94 18.58 22.62
CA MET A 44 -7.06 17.12 22.55
C MET A 44 -6.42 16.52 21.29
N ALA A 45 -6.33 17.27 20.20
CA ALA A 45 -5.74 16.83 18.93
C ALA A 45 -4.23 17.13 18.79
N VAL A 46 -3.69 18.07 19.57
CA VAL A 46 -2.27 18.51 19.51
C VAL A 46 -1.32 17.57 20.25
N ASP A 47 -1.83 16.76 21.19
CA ASP A 47 -1.17 15.52 21.62
C ASP A 47 -1.52 14.38 20.65
N PRO A 48 -0.60 13.43 20.40
CA PRO A 48 0.16 13.11 19.17
C PRO A 48 -0.60 12.97 17.81
N VAL A 49 -1.84 13.42 17.66
CA VAL A 49 -2.77 13.02 16.59
C VAL A 49 -3.10 14.17 15.62
N CYS A 50 -2.09 14.91 15.15
CA CYS A 50 -2.29 15.70 13.93
C CYS A 50 -2.31 14.71 12.74
N PRO A 51 -3.29 14.74 11.80
CA PRO A 51 -3.33 13.81 10.67
C PRO A 51 -2.03 13.82 9.84
N ASP A 52 -1.36 14.97 9.75
CA ASP A 52 -0.06 15.09 9.09
C ASP A 52 1.04 14.31 9.83
N ARG A 53 1.06 14.38 11.17
CA ARG A 53 2.06 13.68 12.00
C ARG A 53 1.72 12.22 12.21
N TYR A 54 0.43 11.85 12.31
CA TYR A 54 -0.03 10.46 12.34
C TYR A 54 0.39 9.74 11.08
N LEU A 55 0.11 10.33 9.92
CA LEU A 55 0.42 9.72 8.65
C LEU A 55 1.93 9.64 8.43
N GLU A 56 2.68 10.69 8.77
CA GLU A 56 4.14 10.68 8.69
C GLU A 56 4.75 9.63 9.62
N VAL A 57 4.33 9.54 10.89
CA VAL A 57 4.88 8.60 11.87
C VAL A 57 4.57 7.15 11.50
N VAL A 58 3.31 6.85 11.19
CA VAL A 58 2.89 5.50 10.81
C VAL A 58 3.60 5.08 9.52
N LEU A 59 3.61 5.92 8.49
CA LEU A 59 4.24 5.52 7.23
C LEU A 59 5.75 5.44 7.29
N ARG A 60 6.41 6.37 7.99
CA ARG A 60 7.86 6.35 8.14
C ARG A 60 8.30 5.09 8.88
N ARG A 61 7.55 4.66 9.90
CA ARG A 61 7.81 3.42 10.65
C ARG A 61 7.49 2.16 9.83
N ALA A 62 6.44 2.17 9.02
CA ALA A 62 6.11 1.05 8.14
C ALA A 62 7.18 0.88 7.05
N SER A 63 7.63 2.00 6.46
CA SER A 63 8.69 2.04 5.44
C SER A 63 10.05 1.62 6.01
N ALA A 64 10.28 1.88 7.31
CA ALA A 64 11.46 1.43 8.04
C ALA A 64 11.42 -0.07 8.40
N GLY A 65 10.32 -0.77 8.13
CA GLY A 65 10.17 -2.20 8.41
C GLY A 65 9.84 -2.52 9.87
N HIS A 66 9.44 -1.52 10.66
CA HIS A 66 9.08 -1.71 12.07
C HIS A 66 7.62 -2.11 12.27
N MET A 67 6.80 -2.09 11.21
CA MET A 67 5.39 -2.43 11.28
C MET A 67 4.97 -3.30 10.10
N LEU A 68 4.11 -4.27 10.37
CA LEU A 68 3.55 -5.18 9.38
C LEU A 68 2.03 -5.05 9.34
N TRP A 69 1.45 -5.17 8.14
CA TRP A 69 0.00 -5.28 8.00
C TRP A 69 -0.40 -6.73 8.23
N SER A 70 -1.44 -6.97 9.04
CA SER A 70 -2.04 -8.30 9.16
C SER A 70 -3.44 -8.27 8.59
N GLU A 71 -3.67 -9.07 7.55
CA GLU A 71 -5.01 -9.25 6.98
C GLU A 71 -5.94 -9.99 7.94
N HIS A 72 -5.40 -10.84 8.83
CA HIS A 72 -6.21 -11.53 9.82
C HIS A 72 -6.76 -10.58 10.90
N LEU A 73 -5.90 -9.69 11.42
CA LEU A 73 -6.27 -8.75 12.48
C LEU A 73 -6.82 -7.41 11.96
N GLN A 74 -6.72 -7.16 10.65
CA GLN A 74 -7.12 -5.91 10.00
C GLN A 74 -6.45 -4.67 10.62
N ALA A 75 -5.24 -4.83 11.15
CA ALA A 75 -4.49 -3.80 11.88
C ALA A 75 -2.99 -3.90 11.57
N MET A 76 -2.26 -2.84 11.91
CA MET A 76 -0.80 -2.82 11.87
C MET A 76 -0.21 -3.34 13.16
N ILE A 77 0.75 -4.23 13.05
CA ILE A 77 1.40 -4.90 14.18
C ILE A 77 2.87 -4.51 14.18
N SER A 78 3.48 -4.42 15.37
CA SER A 78 4.93 -4.20 15.48
C SER A 78 5.69 -5.42 14.95
N SER A 79 6.70 -5.20 14.12
CA SER A 79 7.58 -6.27 13.60
C SER A 79 8.81 -6.52 14.49
N GLY A 80 8.93 -5.84 15.65
CA GLY A 80 10.08 -6.02 16.57
C GLY A 80 9.75 -5.77 18.03
N GLU A 81 10.53 -6.39 18.91
CA GLU A 81 10.51 -6.16 20.37
C GLU A 81 11.28 -4.87 20.68
N GLY A 82 10.65 -3.94 21.43
CA GLY A 82 11.31 -2.70 21.88
C GLY A 82 10.71 -1.39 21.36
N ILE A 83 9.48 -1.37 20.84
CA ILE A 83 8.80 -0.14 20.45
C ILE A 83 7.80 0.26 21.54
N GLU A 84 8.01 1.41 22.21
CA GLU A 84 7.04 2.00 23.17
C GLU A 84 5.69 2.36 22.51
N PHE A 85 5.66 2.40 21.18
CA PHE A 85 4.49 2.64 20.35
C PHE A 85 3.93 1.33 19.81
N ALA A 86 2.78 0.90 20.35
CA ALA A 86 2.02 -0.24 19.85
C ALA A 86 1.10 0.20 18.70
N PRO A 87 1.43 -0.08 17.42
CA PRO A 87 0.66 0.42 16.27
C PRO A 87 -0.77 -0.16 16.21
N GLU A 88 -0.97 -1.33 16.81
CA GLU A 88 -2.25 -2.00 16.94
C GLU A 88 -3.30 -1.13 17.67
N GLN A 89 -2.86 -0.34 18.65
CA GLN A 89 -3.74 0.58 19.41
C GLN A 89 -4.16 1.82 18.62
N TYR A 90 -3.55 2.08 17.47
CA TYR A 90 -3.81 3.28 16.66
C TYR A 90 -4.38 2.96 15.29
N THR A 91 -4.32 1.71 14.86
CA THR A 91 -4.70 1.26 13.51
C THR A 91 -5.79 0.21 13.49
N ASP A 92 -6.33 -0.17 14.66
CA ASP A 92 -7.54 -0.99 14.76
C ASP A 92 -8.68 -0.35 13.94
N PRO A 93 -9.48 -1.15 13.20
CA PRO A 93 -10.71 -0.70 12.57
C PRO A 93 -11.64 0.15 13.46
N ARG A 94 -11.62 -0.03 14.78
CA ARG A 94 -12.36 0.82 15.74
C ARG A 94 -11.77 2.22 15.82
N GLU A 95 -10.46 2.33 16.00
CA GLU A 95 -9.75 3.60 16.07
C GLU A 95 -9.82 4.37 14.77
N LEU A 96 -9.69 3.69 13.62
CA LEU A 96 -9.86 4.31 12.32
C LEU A 96 -11.30 4.82 12.11
N ARG A 97 -12.30 4.15 12.68
CA ARG A 97 -13.70 4.63 12.68
C ARG A 97 -13.88 5.86 13.57
N CYS A 98 -13.31 5.86 14.77
CA CYS A 98 -13.30 7.02 15.66
C CYS A 98 -12.60 8.21 15.00
N LEU A 99 -11.44 7.98 14.38
CA LEU A 99 -10.70 8.98 13.62
C LEU A 99 -11.54 9.55 12.47
N ALA A 100 -12.21 8.69 11.70
CA ALA A 100 -13.10 9.13 10.62
C ALA A 100 -14.30 9.96 11.13
N GLN A 101 -14.80 9.68 12.33
CA GLN A 101 -15.86 10.47 12.97
C GLN A 101 -15.35 11.84 13.46
N ILE A 102 -14.16 11.88 14.06
CA ILE A 102 -13.56 13.12 14.58
C ILE A 102 -13.19 14.07 13.42
N ILE A 103 -12.53 13.52 12.40
CA ILE A 103 -12.04 14.30 11.26
C ILE A 103 -13.16 14.61 10.26
N GLY A 104 -14.19 13.75 10.20
CA GLY A 104 -15.30 13.87 9.26
C GLY A 104 -14.92 13.62 7.79
N PRO A 105 -15.89 13.72 6.87
CA PRO A 105 -15.68 13.37 5.46
C PRO A 105 -14.63 14.26 4.77
N TYR A 106 -14.54 15.54 5.15
CA TYR A 106 -13.57 16.47 4.55
C TYR A 106 -12.14 16.13 4.90
N GLY A 107 -11.83 15.83 6.16
CA GLY A 107 -10.46 15.47 6.50
C GLY A 107 -10.12 14.02 6.18
N VAL A 108 -11.09 13.10 6.07
CA VAL A 108 -10.86 11.77 5.47
C VAL A 108 -10.47 11.92 3.99
N LYS A 109 -11.13 12.81 3.25
CA LYS A 109 -10.74 13.15 1.87
C LYS A 109 -9.34 13.75 1.82
N TYR A 110 -9.02 14.69 2.71
CA TYR A 110 -7.69 15.28 2.80
C TYR A 110 -6.60 14.23 3.08
N LEU A 111 -6.83 13.35 4.04
CA LEU A 111 -5.95 12.21 4.31
C LEU A 111 -5.77 11.38 3.04
N ALA A 112 -6.86 10.97 2.39
CA ALA A 112 -6.82 10.21 1.15
C ALA A 112 -6.03 10.90 0.03
N GLU A 113 -6.14 12.22 -0.13
CA GLU A 113 -5.35 12.98 -1.10
C GLU A 113 -3.85 12.97 -0.78
N ARG A 114 -3.47 13.19 0.48
CA ARG A 114 -2.06 13.04 0.92
C ARG A 114 -1.56 11.62 0.72
N LEU A 115 -2.39 10.63 1.04
CA LEU A 115 -2.11 9.22 0.81
C LEU A 115 -1.77 8.98 -0.68
N THR A 116 -2.62 9.49 -1.56
CA THR A 116 -2.51 9.40 -3.03
C THR A 116 -1.21 10.03 -3.54
N TRP A 117 -0.87 11.22 -3.04
CA TRP A 117 0.32 11.94 -3.46
C TRP A 117 1.61 11.14 -3.21
N HIS A 118 1.72 10.50 -2.03
CA HIS A 118 2.86 9.63 -1.75
C HIS A 118 2.92 8.42 -2.69
N VAL A 119 1.78 7.82 -3.05
CA VAL A 119 1.72 6.73 -4.04
C VAL A 119 2.18 7.22 -5.41
N ALA A 120 1.73 8.42 -5.82
CA ALA A 120 2.17 9.07 -7.06
C ALA A 120 3.67 9.22 -7.15
N SER A 121 4.27 9.74 -6.08
CA SER A 121 5.71 9.91 -5.98
C SER A 121 6.45 8.57 -6.14
N GLN A 122 5.97 7.49 -5.52
CA GLN A 122 6.58 6.17 -5.66
C GLN A 122 6.43 5.58 -7.06
N ILE A 123 5.26 5.69 -7.68
CA ILE A 123 5.05 5.24 -9.07
C ILE A 123 5.94 6.05 -10.02
N GLY A 124 6.14 7.34 -9.77
CA GLY A 124 7.05 8.19 -10.54
C GLY A 124 8.50 7.71 -10.48
N GLU A 125 8.99 7.33 -9.29
CA GLU A 125 10.34 6.74 -9.15
C GLU A 125 10.45 5.35 -9.81
N LEU A 126 9.40 4.53 -9.73
CA LEU A 126 9.34 3.26 -10.46
C LEU A 126 9.41 3.46 -11.97
N ASN A 127 8.66 4.43 -12.50
CA ASN A 127 8.68 4.76 -13.92
C ASN A 127 10.07 5.17 -14.40
N LYS A 128 10.85 5.90 -13.58
CA LYS A 128 12.26 6.22 -13.90
C LYS A 128 13.13 4.97 -14.04
N ILE A 129 12.93 3.96 -13.18
CA ILE A 129 13.66 2.68 -13.26
C ILE A 129 13.26 1.90 -14.52
N VAL A 130 11.97 1.89 -14.85
CA VAL A 130 11.47 1.24 -16.08
C VAL A 130 12.01 1.95 -17.32
N LEU A 131 12.06 3.28 -17.32
CA LEU A 131 12.62 4.08 -18.42
C LEU A 131 14.09 3.77 -18.65
N ALA A 132 14.87 3.65 -17.57
CA ALA A 132 16.30 3.31 -17.66
C ALA A 132 16.56 1.91 -18.24
N ASN A 133 15.61 0.98 -18.10
CA ASN A 133 15.73 -0.41 -18.52
C ASN A 133 14.75 -0.80 -19.63
N ARG A 134 14.25 0.16 -20.41
CA ARG A 134 13.16 -0.04 -21.38
C ARG A 134 13.44 -1.19 -22.35
N ASP A 135 14.63 -1.22 -22.94
CA ASP A 135 14.97 -2.19 -24.00
C ASP A 135 15.12 -3.62 -23.45
N VAL A 136 15.68 -3.74 -22.25
CA VAL A 136 15.84 -5.01 -21.53
C VAL A 136 14.47 -5.58 -21.14
N LEU A 137 13.57 -4.73 -20.62
CA LEU A 137 12.21 -5.11 -20.26
C LEU A 137 11.35 -5.44 -21.50
N HIS A 138 11.56 -4.72 -22.60
CA HIS A 138 10.90 -5.02 -23.87
C HIS A 138 11.33 -6.39 -24.40
N THR A 139 12.63 -6.67 -24.35
CA THR A 139 13.21 -7.98 -24.73
C THR A 139 12.65 -9.09 -23.86
N ALA A 140 12.47 -8.85 -22.56
CA ALA A 140 11.87 -9.80 -21.62
C ALA A 140 10.41 -10.11 -21.98
N ARG A 141 9.65 -9.08 -22.36
CA ARG A 141 8.25 -9.22 -22.77
C ARG A 141 8.09 -10.02 -24.07
N THR A 142 8.97 -9.81 -25.07
CA THR A 142 8.87 -10.51 -26.36
C THR A 142 9.49 -11.90 -26.34
N ASN A 143 10.46 -12.16 -25.47
CA ASN A 143 11.19 -13.43 -25.38
C ASN A 143 10.88 -14.19 -24.08
N PHE A 144 9.62 -14.20 -23.63
CA PHE A 144 9.24 -14.89 -22.40
C PHE A 144 9.42 -16.42 -22.51
N ASP A 145 9.34 -16.98 -23.72
CA ASP A 145 9.51 -18.40 -24.01
C ASP A 145 10.97 -18.90 -23.88
N CYS A 146 11.96 -18.01 -23.98
CA CYS A 146 13.37 -18.39 -23.95
C CYS A 146 13.97 -18.30 -22.54
N ASN A 147 14.21 -19.45 -21.89
CA ASN A 147 14.79 -19.53 -20.55
C ASN A 147 16.15 -18.81 -20.44
N GLU A 148 17.04 -18.96 -21.42
CA GLU A 148 18.41 -18.39 -21.38
C GLU A 148 18.42 -16.85 -21.45
N ARG A 149 17.64 -16.27 -22.37
CA ARG A 149 17.52 -14.81 -22.49
C ARG A 149 16.88 -14.16 -21.26
N MET A 150 15.93 -14.85 -20.61
CA MET A 150 15.33 -14.35 -19.38
C MET A 150 16.33 -14.33 -18.22
N LYS A 151 17.22 -15.32 -18.13
CA LYS A 151 18.32 -15.32 -17.14
C LYS A 151 19.28 -14.16 -17.38
N GLU A 152 19.66 -13.91 -18.63
CA GLU A 152 20.51 -12.76 -19.01
C GLU A 152 19.84 -11.44 -18.60
N VAL A 153 18.56 -11.27 -18.91
CA VAL A 153 17.74 -10.12 -18.47
C VAL A 153 17.77 -9.97 -16.95
N MET A 154 17.56 -11.06 -16.20
CA MET A 154 17.57 -11.03 -14.73
C MET A 154 18.97 -10.70 -14.16
N GLN A 155 20.04 -11.14 -14.81
CA GLN A 155 21.42 -10.81 -14.44
C GLN A 155 21.78 -9.35 -14.74
N VAL A 156 21.41 -8.84 -15.92
CA VAL A 156 21.61 -7.44 -16.32
C VAL A 156 20.86 -6.51 -15.36
N LEU A 157 19.61 -6.84 -15.03
CA LEU A 157 18.80 -6.11 -14.04
C LEU A 157 19.33 -6.25 -12.59
N SER A 158 20.28 -7.15 -12.34
CA SER A 158 20.90 -7.35 -11.01
C SER A 158 22.25 -6.64 -10.87
N HIS A 159 22.87 -6.22 -11.98
CA HIS A 159 24.18 -5.55 -12.02
C HIS A 159 24.13 -4.02 -11.84
N GLU A 160 22.94 -3.40 -11.78
CA GLU A 160 22.81 -1.99 -11.35
C GLU A 160 23.34 -1.80 -9.91
N PRO A 161 24.10 -0.71 -9.62
CA PRO A 161 24.98 -0.61 -8.47
C PRO A 161 24.26 -0.66 -7.12
N LYS A 162 24.97 -1.25 -6.14
CA LYS A 162 24.52 -1.64 -4.79
C LYS A 162 23.94 -0.52 -3.92
N GLU A 163 23.98 0.75 -4.33
CA GLU A 163 23.35 1.87 -3.60
C GLU A 163 21.84 1.97 -3.85
N LYS A 164 21.32 1.49 -5.00
CA LYS A 164 19.88 1.50 -5.30
C LYS A 164 19.13 0.26 -4.78
N LYS A 165 19.83 -0.76 -4.27
CA LYS A 165 19.22 -1.97 -3.69
C LYS A 165 18.37 -1.67 -2.45
N VAL A 166 18.69 -0.60 -1.73
CA VAL A 166 17.88 -0.08 -0.62
C VAL A 166 16.53 0.43 -1.12
N ARG A 167 16.44 0.94 -2.36
CA ARG A 167 15.22 1.54 -2.91
C ARG A 167 14.19 0.48 -3.33
N ILE A 168 14.61 -0.63 -3.94
CA ILE A 168 13.67 -1.71 -4.28
C ILE A 168 13.16 -2.43 -3.02
N ARG A 169 14.00 -2.56 -1.98
CA ARG A 169 13.59 -3.07 -0.66
C ARG A 169 12.59 -2.16 0.05
N THR A 170 12.63 -0.84 -0.18
CA THR A 170 11.68 0.12 0.40
C THR A 170 10.47 0.41 -0.48
N VAL A 171 10.51 0.13 -1.79
CA VAL A 171 9.38 0.41 -2.70
C VAL A 171 8.18 -0.50 -2.45
N PHE A 172 8.39 -1.79 -2.17
CA PHE A 172 7.29 -2.74 -1.95
C PHE A 172 6.52 -2.56 -0.62
N PRO A 173 7.17 -2.25 0.52
CA PRO A 173 6.47 -1.89 1.75
C PRO A 173 5.73 -0.54 1.69
N VAL A 174 6.11 0.37 0.77
CA VAL A 174 5.48 1.71 0.67
C VAL A 174 4.25 1.70 -0.23
N LEU A 175 4.21 0.85 -1.25
CA LEU A 175 3.00 0.57 -2.04
C LEU A 175 1.86 -0.04 -1.19
N LEU A 176 2.22 -0.53 -0.01
CA LEU A 176 1.43 -1.44 0.82
C LEU A 176 0.31 -0.80 1.63
N HIS A 177 0.43 0.48 1.99
CA HIS A 177 -0.42 1.11 2.99
C HIS A 177 -1.61 1.89 2.42
N ARG A 178 -1.89 1.65 1.15
CA ARG A 178 -2.54 2.62 0.31
C ARG A 178 -3.47 1.89 -0.64
N LEU A 179 -4.73 1.77 -0.21
CA LEU A 179 -5.93 1.92 -1.07
C LEU A 179 -6.75 0.64 -1.36
N PRO A 180 -7.85 0.47 -0.62
CA PRO A 180 -9.12 -0.04 -1.14
C PRO A 180 -10.09 1.09 -1.57
N PHE A 181 -9.89 2.35 -1.14
CA PHE A 181 -10.91 3.42 -1.24
C PHE A 181 -10.72 4.44 -2.36
N LEU A 182 -9.69 4.33 -3.19
CA LEU A 182 -9.44 5.29 -4.24
C LEU A 182 -9.68 4.68 -5.60
N THR A 183 -10.86 4.90 -6.13
CA THR A 183 -11.10 4.78 -7.57
C THR A 183 -11.35 6.16 -8.18
N SER A 184 -11.69 7.16 -7.35
CA SER A 184 -12.04 8.52 -7.76
C SER A 184 -10.89 9.53 -7.74
N SER A 185 -9.86 9.37 -6.90
CA SER A 185 -8.77 10.36 -6.77
C SER A 185 -7.56 10.14 -7.70
N PHE A 186 -7.56 9.08 -8.50
CA PHE A 186 -6.42 8.73 -9.36
C PHE A 186 -6.24 9.66 -10.57
N ALA A 187 -7.27 10.39 -10.99
CA ALA A 187 -7.15 11.41 -12.06
C ALA A 187 -6.15 12.52 -11.70
N ASN A 188 -6.04 12.88 -10.40
CA ASN A 188 -5.09 13.89 -9.91
C ASN A 188 -3.65 13.37 -9.80
N LEU A 189 -3.48 12.04 -9.79
CA LEU A 189 -2.21 11.35 -9.59
C LEU A 189 -1.30 11.52 -10.83
N TYR A 190 -1.90 11.52 -12.01
CA TYR A 190 -1.20 11.73 -13.29
C TYR A 190 -0.85 13.20 -13.53
N ASN A 191 -1.73 14.16 -13.20
CA ASN A 191 -1.40 15.59 -13.30
C ASN A 191 -0.17 15.99 -12.47
N SER A 192 0.11 15.28 -11.37
CA SER A 192 1.33 15.46 -10.57
C SER A 192 2.58 14.76 -11.14
N MET A 193 2.41 13.77 -12.04
CA MET A 193 3.50 13.16 -12.80
C MET A 193 3.82 13.94 -14.08
N ASP A 194 2.86 14.73 -14.57
CA ASP A 194 2.93 15.52 -15.80
C ASP A 194 3.52 16.93 -15.59
N ASP A 195 3.99 17.24 -14.37
CA ASP A 195 4.67 18.51 -14.03
C ASP A 195 6.07 18.63 -14.69
N ASN A 196 6.36 17.78 -15.68
CA ASN A 196 7.58 17.78 -16.46
C ASN A 196 7.33 17.98 -17.96
N GLY A 197 6.32 18.79 -18.32
CA GLY A 197 6.32 19.68 -19.50
C GLY A 197 6.72 19.10 -20.87
N LYS A 198 6.64 17.79 -21.07
CA LYS A 198 6.91 17.11 -22.34
C LYS A 198 5.71 16.24 -22.63
N SER A 199 4.98 16.60 -23.68
CA SER A 199 3.93 15.79 -24.28
C SER A 199 4.49 14.42 -24.67
N VAL A 200 4.48 13.48 -23.72
CA VAL A 200 4.84 12.09 -24.01
C VAL A 200 3.66 11.47 -24.73
N ASN A 201 3.96 10.79 -25.83
CA ASN A 201 2.94 10.24 -26.73
C ASN A 201 2.05 9.25 -25.94
N PRO A 202 0.72 9.29 -26.05
CA PRO A 202 -0.17 8.40 -25.29
C PRO A 202 0.14 6.90 -25.47
N ASP A 203 0.66 6.52 -26.63
CA ASP A 203 1.12 5.16 -26.92
C ASP A 203 2.39 4.77 -26.15
N GLU A 204 3.32 5.70 -25.97
CA GLU A 204 4.55 5.47 -25.20
C GLU A 204 4.22 5.32 -23.72
N HIS A 205 3.31 6.13 -23.18
CA HIS A 205 2.82 5.99 -21.80
C HIS A 205 2.16 4.63 -21.54
N TYR A 206 1.36 4.16 -22.49
CA TYR A 206 0.76 2.84 -22.39
C TYR A 206 1.82 1.73 -22.42
N GLN A 207 2.82 1.84 -23.30
CA GLN A 207 3.93 0.89 -23.36
C GLN A 207 4.72 0.89 -22.04
N MET A 208 4.97 2.05 -21.46
CA MET A 208 5.63 2.19 -20.15
C MET A 208 4.84 1.53 -19.03
N SER A 209 3.51 1.68 -19.02
CA SER A 209 2.64 1.04 -18.04
C SER A 209 2.65 -0.49 -18.17
N CYS A 210 2.73 -1.02 -19.39
CA CYS A 210 2.92 -2.46 -19.62
C CYS A 210 4.27 -2.95 -19.11
N LEU A 211 5.36 -2.22 -19.42
CA LEU A 211 6.71 -2.59 -19.00
C LEU A 211 6.87 -2.52 -17.47
N LEU A 212 6.13 -1.65 -16.79
CA LEU A 212 6.08 -1.60 -15.33
C LEU A 212 5.56 -2.91 -14.73
N LEU A 213 4.47 -3.47 -15.27
CA LEU A 213 3.96 -4.77 -14.83
C LEU A 213 4.98 -5.89 -15.07
N VAL A 214 5.62 -5.89 -16.24
CA VAL A 214 6.67 -6.88 -16.59
C VAL A 214 7.86 -6.78 -15.62
N ALA A 215 8.30 -5.57 -15.29
CA ALA A 215 9.38 -5.34 -14.33
C ALA A 215 9.05 -5.88 -12.94
N ILE A 216 7.81 -5.67 -12.47
CA ILE A 216 7.34 -6.21 -11.20
C ILE A 216 7.36 -7.75 -11.24
N ALA A 217 6.79 -8.36 -12.29
CA ALA A 217 6.71 -9.83 -12.42
C ALA A 217 8.09 -10.50 -12.36
N ILE A 218 9.07 -9.98 -13.12
CA ILE A 218 10.43 -10.53 -13.17
C ILE A 218 11.21 -10.29 -11.87
N SER A 219 10.81 -9.32 -11.06
CA SER A 219 11.46 -9.01 -9.79
C SER A 219 11.00 -9.89 -8.62
N LEU A 220 9.84 -10.57 -8.72
CA LEU A 220 9.27 -11.38 -7.64
C LEU A 220 10.22 -12.48 -7.12
N PRO A 221 10.95 -13.22 -7.97
CA PRO A 221 11.84 -14.27 -7.49
C PRO A 221 12.97 -13.79 -6.58
N LYS A 222 13.40 -12.51 -6.73
CA LYS A 222 14.41 -11.91 -5.84
C LYS A 222 13.93 -11.79 -4.39
N LEU A 223 12.63 -11.88 -4.14
CA LEU A 223 12.08 -11.86 -2.79
C LEU A 223 12.28 -13.20 -2.05
N ALA A 224 12.45 -14.32 -2.77
CA ALA A 224 12.73 -15.62 -2.15
C ALA A 224 14.07 -15.65 -1.41
N THR A 225 15.05 -14.85 -1.86
CA THR A 225 16.38 -14.78 -1.23
C THR A 225 16.40 -13.87 0.00
N VAL A 226 15.27 -13.27 0.38
CA VAL A 226 15.19 -12.34 1.51
C VAL A 226 14.61 -13.08 2.71
N GLU A 227 15.41 -13.23 3.77
CA GLU A 227 15.02 -13.94 5.00
C GLU A 227 13.77 -13.36 5.68
N SER A 228 13.55 -12.05 5.60
CA SER A 228 12.34 -11.41 6.13
C SER A 228 11.07 -11.64 5.30
N ALA A 229 11.15 -12.38 4.19
CA ALA A 229 9.99 -12.74 3.37
C ALA A 229 9.19 -13.93 3.89
N THR A 230 9.56 -14.49 5.04
CA THR A 230 8.85 -15.63 5.64
C THR A 230 7.39 -15.28 5.91
N TYR A 231 6.50 -16.13 5.44
CA TYR A 231 5.06 -16.01 5.65
C TYR A 231 4.68 -16.62 6.99
N LYS A 232 4.00 -15.84 7.84
CA LYS A 232 3.43 -16.28 9.12
C LYS A 232 1.94 -16.53 8.96
N PRO A 233 1.47 -17.79 9.03
CA PRO A 233 0.06 -18.13 8.91
C PRO A 233 -0.84 -17.48 9.97
N SER A 234 -0.39 -17.38 11.22
CA SER A 234 -1.12 -16.70 12.32
C SER A 234 -1.53 -15.27 11.98
N LEU A 235 -0.66 -14.53 11.30
CA LEU A 235 -0.88 -13.14 10.91
C LEU A 235 -1.40 -13.00 9.48
N ARG A 236 -1.43 -14.09 8.71
CA ARG A 236 -1.61 -14.10 7.24
C ARG A 236 -0.74 -13.07 6.53
N ALA A 237 0.47 -12.89 7.03
CA ALA A 237 1.35 -11.81 6.64
C ALA A 237 2.80 -12.27 6.59
N SER A 238 3.59 -11.62 5.75
CA SER A 238 5.04 -11.72 5.75
C SER A 238 5.67 -10.58 6.54
N LEU A 239 6.80 -10.85 7.19
CA LEU A 239 7.48 -9.86 8.06
C LEU A 239 7.91 -8.60 7.29
N ASN A 240 8.25 -8.76 6.02
CA ASN A 240 8.61 -7.67 5.11
C ASN A 240 7.45 -7.14 4.28
N ASN A 241 6.21 -7.46 4.67
CA ASN A 241 5.02 -6.94 4.01
C ASN A 241 4.84 -7.36 2.54
N THR A 242 5.59 -8.31 2.00
CA THR A 242 5.43 -8.76 0.60
C THR A 242 4.02 -9.25 0.22
N HIS A 243 3.22 -9.69 1.18
CA HIS A 243 1.85 -10.18 0.96
C HIS A 243 0.85 -9.11 0.45
N CYS A 244 1.16 -7.81 0.49
CA CYS A 244 0.31 -6.80 -0.17
C CYS A 244 0.82 -6.29 -1.52
N ILE A 245 1.89 -6.87 -2.06
CA ILE A 245 2.25 -6.71 -3.48
C ILE A 245 1.06 -7.06 -4.39
N PRO A 246 0.34 -8.18 -4.18
CA PRO A 246 -0.94 -8.47 -4.82
C PRO A 246 -1.92 -7.30 -4.93
N LEU A 247 -2.18 -6.64 -3.80
CA LEU A 247 -3.13 -5.54 -3.73
C LEU A 247 -2.62 -4.31 -4.49
N ALA A 248 -1.33 -3.99 -4.33
CA ALA A 248 -0.71 -2.87 -5.02
C ALA A 248 -0.75 -3.04 -6.54
N VAL A 249 -0.39 -4.22 -7.06
CA VAL A 249 -0.42 -4.51 -8.49
C VAL A 249 -1.85 -4.41 -9.04
N ASN A 250 -2.83 -4.97 -8.35
CA ASN A 250 -4.24 -4.89 -8.74
C ASN A 250 -4.72 -3.44 -8.85
N THR A 251 -4.46 -2.64 -7.82
CA THR A 251 -4.89 -1.24 -7.77
C THR A 251 -4.15 -0.39 -8.81
N MET A 252 -2.83 -0.58 -8.97
CA MET A 252 -2.02 0.12 -9.98
C MET A 252 -2.47 -0.22 -11.40
N ALA A 253 -2.66 -1.50 -11.72
CA ALA A 253 -3.15 -1.92 -13.02
C ALA A 253 -4.55 -1.33 -13.29
N GLY A 254 -5.43 -1.34 -12.29
CA GLY A 254 -6.74 -0.71 -12.39
C GLY A 254 -6.66 0.77 -12.73
N ALA A 255 -5.86 1.53 -11.99
CA ALA A 255 -5.73 2.97 -12.21
C ALA A 255 -5.06 3.30 -13.56
N LEU A 256 -3.93 2.66 -13.87
CA LEU A 256 -3.17 2.93 -15.08
C LEU A 256 -3.98 2.55 -16.32
N PHE A 257 -4.49 1.33 -16.42
CA PHE A 257 -5.15 0.88 -17.65
C PHE A 257 -6.58 1.44 -17.81
N HIS A 258 -7.23 1.85 -16.71
CA HIS A 258 -8.47 2.62 -16.82
C HIS A 258 -8.22 4.00 -17.46
N HIS A 259 -7.11 4.67 -17.12
CA HIS A 259 -6.76 5.96 -17.71
C HIS A 259 -6.47 5.87 -19.22
N HIS A 260 -5.78 4.81 -19.68
CA HIS A 260 -5.49 4.62 -21.10
C HIS A 260 -6.74 4.29 -21.95
N GLY A 261 -7.87 3.93 -21.31
CA GLY A 261 -9.16 3.74 -21.99
C GLY A 261 -9.23 2.57 -22.98
N ARG A 262 -8.24 1.66 -23.00
CA ARG A 262 -8.16 0.55 -23.97
C ARG A 262 -8.98 -0.69 -23.59
N GLY A 263 -9.46 -0.78 -22.34
CA GLY A 263 -10.32 -1.88 -21.88
C GLY A 263 -9.64 -3.26 -21.82
N ASP A 264 -8.30 -3.31 -21.83
CA ASP A 264 -7.50 -4.54 -21.95
C ASP A 264 -6.88 -4.99 -20.61
N ILE A 265 -7.35 -4.45 -19.49
CA ILE A 265 -6.84 -4.71 -18.13
C ILE A 265 -6.76 -6.22 -17.84
N HIS A 266 -7.82 -6.95 -18.21
CA HIS A 266 -7.89 -8.40 -18.04
C HIS A 266 -6.79 -9.14 -18.82
N LEU A 267 -6.47 -8.71 -20.05
CA LEU A 267 -5.41 -9.33 -20.85
C LEU A 267 -4.03 -9.04 -20.26
N ARG A 268 -3.80 -7.80 -19.83
CA ARG A 268 -2.53 -7.37 -19.20
C ARG A 268 -2.30 -8.07 -17.85
N MET A 269 -3.34 -8.29 -17.07
CA MET A 269 -3.25 -9.03 -15.80
C MET A 269 -3.02 -10.52 -16.02
N LYS A 270 -3.58 -11.12 -17.07
CA LYS A 270 -3.26 -12.50 -17.48
C LYS A 270 -1.80 -12.63 -17.91
N GLU A 271 -1.31 -11.69 -18.72
CA GLU A 271 0.10 -11.62 -19.13
C GLU A 271 1.02 -11.47 -17.92
N PHE A 272 0.67 -10.58 -16.97
CA PHE A 272 1.40 -10.43 -15.71
C PHE A 272 1.47 -11.73 -14.91
N LEU A 273 0.33 -12.42 -14.72
CA LEU A 273 0.29 -13.68 -13.98
C LEU A 273 1.14 -14.76 -14.66
N ALA A 274 1.04 -14.92 -15.98
CA ALA A 274 1.82 -15.91 -16.72
C ALA A 274 3.33 -15.66 -16.59
N LEU A 275 3.76 -14.39 -16.71
CA LEU A 275 5.16 -14.00 -16.52
C LEU A 275 5.62 -14.24 -15.08
N ALA A 276 4.82 -13.82 -14.10
CA ALA A 276 5.13 -14.00 -12.68
C ALA A 276 5.27 -15.49 -12.31
N SER A 277 4.32 -16.33 -12.72
CA SER A 277 4.35 -17.78 -12.50
C SER A 277 5.56 -18.43 -13.16
N SER A 278 5.88 -18.05 -14.40
CA SER A 278 7.08 -18.54 -15.11
C SER A 278 8.37 -18.13 -14.40
N SER A 279 8.50 -16.86 -14.00
CA SER A 279 9.68 -16.35 -13.28
C SER A 279 9.87 -17.04 -11.92
N VAL A 280 8.79 -17.29 -11.19
CA VAL A 280 8.82 -17.94 -9.87
C VAL A 280 9.19 -19.43 -10.00
N LEU A 281 8.59 -20.16 -10.95
CA LEU A 281 8.90 -21.57 -11.20
C LEU A 281 10.35 -21.77 -11.68
N ARG A 282 10.84 -20.90 -12.56
CA ARG A 282 12.24 -20.94 -13.02
C ARG A 282 13.22 -20.77 -11.88
N ALA A 283 12.99 -19.79 -11.01
CA ALA A 283 13.83 -19.57 -9.84
C ALA A 283 13.77 -20.76 -8.85
N ALA A 284 12.61 -21.40 -8.71
CA ALA A 284 12.48 -22.60 -7.91
C ALA A 284 13.38 -23.75 -8.41
N GLN A 285 13.37 -24.01 -9.71
CA GLN A 285 14.20 -25.05 -10.34
C GLN A 285 15.70 -24.79 -10.20
N GLU A 286 16.13 -23.53 -10.23
CA GLU A 286 17.54 -23.16 -10.06
C GLU A 286 18.04 -23.33 -8.61
N MET A 287 17.15 -23.20 -7.63
CA MET A 287 17.49 -23.33 -6.20
C MET A 287 17.43 -24.76 -5.69
N ASP A 288 16.71 -25.67 -6.37
CA ASP A 288 16.63 -27.09 -6.01
C ASP A 288 18.02 -27.78 -6.02
N GLY A 289 19.01 -27.19 -6.71
CA GLY A 289 20.41 -27.63 -6.72
C GLY A 289 21.31 -27.04 -5.61
N ARG A 290 20.81 -26.12 -4.76
CA ARG A 290 21.59 -25.42 -3.71
C ARG A 290 20.86 -25.47 -2.36
N GLN A 291 21.14 -26.50 -1.57
CA GLN A 291 20.47 -26.78 -0.28
C GLN A 291 20.72 -25.74 0.84
N ASP A 292 21.62 -24.77 0.68
CA ASP A 292 22.12 -23.93 1.78
C ASP A 292 21.48 -22.52 1.89
N THR A 293 20.47 -22.19 1.09
CA THR A 293 19.87 -20.84 1.12
C THR A 293 18.49 -20.89 1.74
N THR A 294 18.26 -20.07 2.78
CA THR A 294 16.95 -19.81 3.39
C THR A 294 15.88 -19.59 2.31
N ASN A 295 15.08 -20.63 2.04
CA ASN A 295 14.23 -20.66 0.86
C ASN A 295 12.79 -20.23 1.20
N ASN A 296 12.52 -18.93 1.06
CA ASN A 296 11.17 -18.37 1.26
C ASN A 296 10.26 -18.54 0.02
N GLN A 297 10.49 -19.56 -0.82
CA GLN A 297 9.65 -19.84 -1.99
C GLN A 297 8.20 -20.15 -1.64
N SER A 298 7.93 -20.80 -0.50
CA SER A 298 6.57 -21.06 -0.03
C SER A 298 5.76 -19.75 0.10
N ALA A 299 6.38 -18.66 0.56
CA ALA A 299 5.74 -17.35 0.65
C ALA A 299 5.42 -16.74 -0.72
N LEU A 300 6.24 -16.99 -1.74
CA LEU A 300 5.98 -16.55 -3.11
C LEU A 300 4.80 -17.28 -3.75
N TYR A 301 4.68 -18.58 -3.53
CA TYR A 301 3.56 -19.36 -4.07
C TYR A 301 2.23 -18.92 -3.46
N ILE A 302 2.23 -18.65 -2.16
CA ILE A 302 1.09 -18.08 -1.45
C ILE A 302 0.74 -16.69 -2.00
N MET A 303 1.75 -15.85 -2.29
CA MET A 303 1.53 -14.52 -2.87
C MET A 303 0.85 -14.57 -4.25
N LEU A 304 1.19 -15.53 -5.11
CA LEU A 304 0.54 -15.69 -6.43
C LEU A 304 -0.95 -16.02 -6.29
N GLU A 305 -1.30 -16.84 -5.29
CA GLU A 305 -2.70 -17.15 -4.99
C GLU A 305 -3.44 -15.93 -4.40
N GLN A 306 -2.79 -15.19 -3.49
CA GLN A 306 -3.33 -13.93 -2.96
C GLN A 306 -3.56 -12.87 -4.04
N LEU A 307 -2.71 -12.81 -5.07
CA LEU A 307 -2.93 -11.97 -6.25
C LEU A 307 -4.24 -12.32 -6.95
N VAL A 308 -4.46 -13.60 -7.25
CA VAL A 308 -5.66 -14.05 -7.97
C VAL A 308 -6.92 -13.81 -7.15
N ASN A 309 -6.88 -14.06 -5.83
CA ASN A 309 -8.01 -13.78 -4.94
C ASN A 309 -8.36 -12.30 -4.82
N LYS A 310 -7.36 -11.41 -4.81
CA LYS A 310 -7.57 -9.95 -4.67
C LYS A 310 -7.89 -9.28 -6.01
N CYS A 311 -7.54 -9.90 -7.13
CA CYS A 311 -7.78 -9.38 -8.46
C CYS A 311 -9.18 -9.76 -8.98
N ARG A 312 -10.02 -8.75 -9.24
CA ARG A 312 -11.34 -8.96 -9.86
C ARG A 312 -11.25 -9.53 -11.29
N TRP A 313 -10.12 -9.36 -11.97
CA TRP A 313 -9.95 -9.75 -13.37
C TRP A 313 -9.29 -11.13 -13.55
N LEU A 314 -8.92 -11.82 -12.48
CA LEU A 314 -8.30 -13.14 -12.56
C LEU A 314 -9.21 -14.19 -11.92
N SER A 315 -9.17 -15.42 -12.44
CA SER A 315 -9.87 -16.56 -11.85
C SER A 315 -8.87 -17.64 -11.48
N MET A 316 -9.27 -18.53 -10.57
CA MET A 316 -8.43 -19.67 -10.15
C MET A 316 -8.14 -20.63 -11.31
N ASP A 317 -9.01 -20.72 -12.32
CA ASP A 317 -8.74 -21.53 -13.52
C ASP A 317 -7.56 -21.00 -14.33
N VAL A 318 -7.40 -19.67 -14.38
CA VAL A 318 -6.26 -19.03 -15.05
C VAL A 318 -4.98 -19.27 -14.26
N LEU A 319 -5.07 -19.29 -12.93
CA LEU A 319 -3.95 -19.66 -12.08
C LEU A 319 -3.51 -21.10 -12.35
N GLU A 320 -4.43 -22.05 -12.32
CA GLU A 320 -4.13 -23.48 -12.54
C GLU A 320 -3.49 -23.73 -13.92
N ALA A 321 -3.90 -22.97 -14.94
CA ALA A 321 -3.31 -23.05 -16.28
C ALA A 321 -1.83 -22.62 -16.33
N CYS A 322 -1.39 -21.74 -15.43
CA CYS A 322 -0.02 -21.21 -15.41
C CYS A 322 0.82 -21.72 -14.23
N PHE A 323 0.18 -22.18 -13.14
CA PHE A 323 0.80 -22.58 -11.90
C PHE A 323 -0.05 -23.64 -11.19
N PRO A 324 0.45 -24.87 -10.99
CA PRO A 324 -0.34 -25.95 -10.41
C PRO A 324 -0.65 -25.69 -8.93
N TYR A 325 -1.92 -25.74 -8.56
CA TYR A 325 -2.40 -25.43 -7.21
C TYR A 325 -1.83 -26.36 -6.13
N ASN A 326 -1.40 -27.56 -6.52
CA ASN A 326 -0.70 -28.49 -5.62
C ASN A 326 0.55 -27.88 -4.97
N LEU A 327 1.29 -27.03 -5.69
CA LEU A 327 2.46 -26.34 -5.13
C LEU A 327 2.06 -25.30 -4.08
N VAL A 328 0.97 -24.56 -4.33
CA VAL A 328 0.43 -23.59 -3.36
C VAL A 328 -0.04 -24.32 -2.09
N ARG A 329 -0.74 -25.45 -2.25
CA ARG A 329 -1.21 -26.24 -1.11
C ARG A 329 -0.06 -26.75 -0.25
N THR A 330 0.98 -27.29 -0.87
CA THR A 330 2.18 -27.77 -0.15
C THR A 330 2.91 -26.60 0.54
N ALA A 331 2.97 -25.42 -0.09
CA ALA A 331 3.53 -24.23 0.52
C ALA A 331 2.77 -23.78 1.77
N TYR A 332 1.43 -23.76 1.72
CA TYR A 332 0.62 -23.50 2.92
C TYR A 332 0.92 -24.52 4.02
N GLN A 333 0.90 -25.82 3.70
CA GLN A 333 1.19 -26.87 4.67
C GLN A 333 2.57 -26.69 5.32
N HIS A 334 3.61 -26.41 4.52
CA HIS A 334 4.96 -26.15 5.03
C HIS A 334 4.98 -24.95 5.99
N CYS A 335 4.37 -23.82 5.63
CA CYS A 335 4.32 -22.65 6.50
C CYS A 335 3.57 -22.91 7.81
N TYR A 336 2.48 -23.67 7.78
CA TYR A 336 1.73 -24.05 8.98
C TYR A 336 2.51 -25.02 9.88
N GLN A 337 3.24 -25.97 9.30
CA GLN A 337 4.10 -26.89 10.06
C GLN A 337 5.27 -26.14 10.70
N GLN A 338 5.97 -25.29 9.94
CA GLN A 338 7.07 -24.48 10.44
C GLN A 338 6.65 -23.58 11.62
N GLU A 339 5.45 -23.01 11.57
CA GLU A 339 4.91 -22.23 12.68
C GLU A 339 4.56 -23.12 13.89
N ALA A 340 3.96 -24.29 13.68
CA ALA A 340 3.65 -25.24 14.77
C ALA A 340 4.90 -25.72 15.51
N ASP A 341 5.99 -25.98 14.78
CA ASP A 341 7.27 -26.40 15.36
C ASP A 341 7.95 -25.27 16.16
N THR A 342 7.60 -24.01 15.89
CA THR A 342 8.12 -22.85 16.66
C THR A 342 7.46 -22.72 18.04
N PHE A 343 6.29 -23.33 18.23
CA PHE A 343 5.52 -23.28 19.49
C PHE A 343 5.71 -24.51 20.39
N GLN A 344 6.50 -25.50 19.96
CA GLN A 344 6.95 -26.64 20.77
C GLN A 344 8.33 -26.35 21.38
#